data_AF-A0AAN1CU05-F1
#
_entry.id   AF-A0AAN1CU05-F1
#
_cell.length_a   1.000
_cell.length_b   1.000
_cell.length_c   1.000
_cell.angle_alpha   90.00
_cell.angle_beta   90.00
_cell.angle_gamma   90.00
#
_symmetry.space_group_name_H-M   'P 1'
#
loop_
_entity.id
_entity.type
_entity.pdbx_description
1 polymer ?
#
loop_
_entity_poly.entity_id
_entity_poly.type
_entity_poly.pdbx_seq_one_letter_code
_entity_poly.pdbx_strand_id
1 'polypeptide(L)'
;MNKPRNGPSPSRRRFLRDAARTAVGVASVATLLGIQSRQSQAGGSGVPIRPPGALPAGDFEAACVRCGLCVQACPYDTLKLSTLMSKSASGTPYFTARDIPCEMCDHIPCVVACPTGALDPALTNIDDALMGTAVLIDHETCLNYLGLRCDVCYRVCPLIDEAITLEYQRNNRTGIHAKMIPTVHSESCTGCGKCEQACVLPIAAIKVVPTELAKGELGHHYKLGWKGDETIPVPSLKEMRENK
;
A
#
# COMPACT_ATOMS: atom_id res chain seq x y z
N MET A 1 -73.65 -2.29 30.36
CA MET A 1 -73.00 -1.08 29.82
C MET A 1 -71.72 -1.51 29.11
N ASN A 2 -71.77 -1.80 27.80
CA ASN A 2 -70.60 -2.22 27.03
C ASN A 2 -69.76 -0.99 26.68
N LYS A 3 -68.56 -0.91 27.28
CA LYS A 3 -67.58 0.15 27.02
C LYS A 3 -67.13 0.04 25.55
N PRO A 4 -67.23 1.10 24.72
CA PRO A 4 -66.73 1.04 23.35
C PRO A 4 -65.23 0.76 23.41
N ARG A 5 -64.78 -0.30 22.73
CA ARG A 5 -63.36 -0.58 22.55
C ARG A 5 -62.81 0.52 21.65
N ASN A 6 -62.23 1.56 22.25
CA ASN A 6 -61.48 2.60 21.56
C ASN A 6 -60.23 1.97 20.92
N GLY A 7 -60.40 1.36 19.75
CA GLY A 7 -59.29 0.98 18.89
C GLY A 7 -58.51 2.25 18.48
N PRO A 8 -57.19 2.21 18.37
CA PRO A 8 -56.41 3.39 18.01
C PRO A 8 -56.88 3.93 16.65
N SER A 9 -57.14 5.24 16.60
CA SER A 9 -57.70 5.94 15.44
C SER A 9 -56.79 5.77 14.20
N PRO A 10 -57.37 5.79 12.99
CA PRO A 10 -56.59 5.68 11.75
C PRO A 10 -55.46 6.71 11.64
N SER A 11 -55.70 7.93 12.14
CA SER A 11 -54.71 9.03 12.18
C SER A 11 -53.54 8.72 13.11
N ARG A 12 -53.80 8.18 14.30
CA ARG A 12 -52.76 7.80 15.27
C ARG A 12 -51.91 6.63 14.76
N ARG A 13 -52.54 5.66 14.08
CA ARG A 13 -51.82 4.56 13.42
C ARG A 13 -50.93 5.04 12.28
N ARG A 14 -51.39 6.03 11.50
CA ARG A 14 -50.61 6.63 10.40
C ARG A 14 -49.40 7.38 10.93
N PHE A 15 -49.60 8.25 11.93
CA PHE A 15 -48.50 8.97 12.59
C PHE A 15 -47.43 8.04 13.16
N LEU A 16 -47.82 7.00 13.91
CA LEU A 16 -46.85 6.05 14.48
C LEU A 16 -46.09 5.27 13.40
N ARG A 17 -46.75 4.91 12.28
CA ARG A 17 -46.08 4.27 11.14
C ARG A 17 -45.10 5.20 10.45
N ASP A 18 -45.48 6.46 10.25
CA ASP A 18 -44.62 7.43 9.58
C ASP A 18 -43.42 7.80 10.46
N ALA A 19 -43.63 7.97 11.77
CA ALA A 19 -42.54 8.17 12.74
C ALA A 19 -41.60 6.96 12.83
N ALA A 20 -42.14 5.74 12.81
CA ALA A 20 -41.31 4.53 12.78
C ALA A 20 -40.48 4.44 11.48
N ARG A 21 -41.08 4.77 10.33
CA ARG A 21 -40.38 4.78 9.04
C ARG A 21 -39.27 5.82 8.97
N THR A 22 -39.52 7.03 9.46
CA THR A 22 -38.49 8.08 9.50
C THR A 22 -37.38 7.74 10.47
N ALA A 23 -37.70 7.21 11.66
CA ALA A 23 -36.70 6.77 12.62
C ALA A 23 -35.80 5.65 12.05
N VAL A 24 -36.38 4.64 11.39
CA VAL A 24 -35.62 3.58 10.73
C VAL A 24 -34.77 4.13 9.58
N GLY A 25 -35.33 5.02 8.76
CA GLY A 25 -34.61 5.66 7.66
C GLY A 25 -33.41 6.49 8.12
N VAL A 26 -33.59 7.32 9.15
CA VAL A 26 -32.49 8.13 9.71
C VAL A 26 -31.45 7.25 10.39
N ALA A 27 -31.87 6.23 11.16
CA ALA A 27 -30.94 5.32 11.82
C ALA A 27 -30.09 4.53 10.82
N SER A 28 -30.68 4.07 9.71
CA SER A 28 -29.94 3.34 8.67
C SER A 28 -28.95 4.24 7.92
N VAL A 29 -29.35 5.46 7.56
CA VAL A 29 -28.42 6.45 6.97
C VAL A 29 -27.30 6.82 7.95
N ALA A 30 -27.61 7.08 9.22
CA ALA A 30 -26.61 7.39 10.24
C ALA A 30 -25.63 6.23 10.45
N THR A 31 -26.11 4.98 10.40
CA THR A 31 -25.28 3.78 10.51
C THR A 31 -24.36 3.63 9.30
N LEU A 32 -24.88 3.82 8.07
CA LEU A 32 -24.07 3.80 6.85
C LEU A 32 -22.98 4.87 6.86
N LEU A 33 -23.33 6.12 7.20
CA LEU A 33 -22.37 7.22 7.33
C LEU A 33 -21.36 6.98 8.46
N GLY A 34 -21.80 6.36 9.57
CA GLY A 34 -20.94 5.97 10.67
C GLY A 34 -19.91 4.91 10.28
N ILE A 35 -20.30 3.91 9.49
CA ILE A 35 -19.41 2.89 8.94
C ILE A 35 -18.40 3.54 7.98
N GLN A 36 -18.87 4.39 7.06
CA GLN A 36 -18.01 5.10 6.11
C GLN A 36 -16.97 5.99 6.82
N SER A 37 -17.39 6.72 7.85
CA SER A 37 -16.50 7.59 8.65
C SER A 37 -15.43 6.80 9.41
N ARG A 38 -15.77 5.61 9.93
CA ARG A 38 -14.79 4.73 10.57
C ARG A 38 -13.81 4.11 9.59
N GLN A 39 -14.20 3.85 8.35
CA GLN A 39 -13.29 3.37 7.30
C GLN A 39 -12.19 4.40 6.98
N SER A 40 -12.56 5.68 6.86
CA SER A 40 -11.59 6.78 6.66
C SER A 40 -10.57 6.89 7.80
N GLN A 41 -10.98 6.50 9.01
CA GLN A 41 -10.17 6.53 10.22
C GLN A 41 -9.53 5.19 10.57
N ALA A 42 -9.67 4.14 9.74
CA ALA A 42 -9.03 2.85 9.99
C ALA A 42 -7.51 2.99 9.90
N GLY A 43 -6.91 3.33 11.04
CA GLY A 43 -5.49 3.51 11.29
C GLY A 43 -4.74 2.19 11.41
N GLY A 44 -4.93 1.29 10.43
CA GLY A 44 -4.03 0.15 10.27
C GLY A 44 -2.61 0.65 10.00
N SER A 45 -1.63 0.11 10.71
CA SER A 45 -0.21 0.39 10.53
C SER A 45 0.28 -0.26 9.24
N GLY A 46 0.00 0.38 8.11
CA GLY A 46 0.55 -0.04 6.83
C GLY A 46 -0.32 0.37 5.64
N VAL A 47 0.33 0.52 4.50
CA VAL A 47 -0.32 0.84 3.23
C VAL A 47 -0.58 -0.49 2.51
N PRO A 48 -1.80 -0.74 1.99
CA PRO A 48 -2.04 -1.96 1.24
C PRO A 48 -1.31 -1.88 -0.11
N ILE A 49 -0.48 -2.87 -0.37
CA ILE A 49 0.34 -3.01 -1.57
C ILE A 49 -0.22 -4.15 -2.43
N ARG A 50 -0.18 -3.99 -3.76
CA ARG A 50 -0.63 -5.03 -4.68
C ARG A 50 0.42 -6.14 -4.84
N PRO A 51 0.03 -7.36 -5.22
CA PRO A 51 0.98 -8.46 -5.48
C PRO A 51 2.01 -8.13 -6.57
N PRO A 52 3.10 -8.91 -6.68
CA PRO A 52 4.06 -8.76 -7.78
C PRO A 52 3.38 -8.98 -9.13
N GLY A 53 3.82 -8.22 -10.12
CA GLY A 53 3.26 -8.22 -11.49
C GLY A 53 1.93 -7.49 -11.62
N ALA A 54 1.38 -6.88 -10.56
CA ALA A 54 0.12 -6.18 -10.68
C ALA A 54 0.20 -5.03 -11.70
N LEU A 55 -0.78 -5.01 -12.59
CA LEU A 55 -0.93 -3.92 -13.56
C LEU A 55 -1.10 -2.55 -12.88
N PRO A 56 -0.92 -1.45 -13.62
CA PRO A 56 -1.19 -0.10 -13.14
C PRO A 56 -2.60 0.06 -12.56
N ALA A 57 -2.79 1.09 -11.73
CA ALA A 57 -4.11 1.41 -11.20
C ALA A 57 -5.12 1.69 -12.33
N GLY A 58 -6.32 1.14 -12.18
CA GLY A 58 -7.35 1.14 -13.23
C GLY A 58 -7.33 -0.16 -14.03
N ASP A 59 -6.21 -0.47 -14.68
CA ASP A 59 -6.05 -1.67 -15.51
C ASP A 59 -6.10 -2.95 -14.66
N PHE A 60 -5.44 -2.93 -13.51
CA PHE A 60 -5.50 -4.03 -12.55
C PHE A 60 -6.93 -4.31 -12.08
N GLU A 61 -7.67 -3.28 -11.68
CA GLU A 61 -9.05 -3.42 -11.22
C GLU A 61 -10.00 -3.91 -12.33
N ALA A 62 -9.73 -3.53 -13.58
CA ALA A 62 -10.49 -3.96 -14.75
C ALA A 62 -10.21 -5.42 -15.12
N ALA A 63 -8.94 -5.84 -15.07
CA ALA A 63 -8.52 -7.21 -15.39
C ALA A 63 -8.78 -8.22 -14.26
N CYS A 64 -8.79 -7.76 -12.99
CA CYS A 64 -8.94 -8.65 -11.84
C CYS A 64 -10.39 -9.12 -11.66
N VAL A 65 -10.63 -10.40 -11.92
CA VAL A 65 -11.92 -11.06 -11.71
C VAL A 65 -12.16 -11.49 -10.26
N ARG A 66 -11.28 -11.13 -9.32
CA ARG A 66 -11.44 -11.35 -7.87
C ARG A 66 -11.60 -12.83 -7.49
N CYS A 67 -10.95 -13.73 -8.23
CA CYS A 67 -11.08 -15.19 -8.03
C CYS A 67 -10.32 -15.71 -6.80
N GLY A 68 -9.31 -14.98 -6.31
CA GLY A 68 -8.50 -15.39 -5.15
C GLY A 68 -7.44 -16.47 -5.41
N LEU A 69 -7.24 -16.89 -6.66
CA LEU A 69 -6.23 -17.93 -7.00
C LEU A 69 -4.81 -17.51 -6.62
N CYS A 70 -4.46 -16.23 -6.81
CA CYS A 70 -3.16 -15.68 -6.40
C CYS A 70 -2.95 -15.72 -4.88
N VAL A 71 -4.02 -15.56 -4.09
CA VAL A 71 -3.98 -15.67 -2.63
C VAL A 71 -3.74 -17.12 -2.21
N GLN A 72 -4.44 -18.08 -2.82
CA GLN A 72 -4.24 -19.51 -2.56
C GLN A 72 -2.87 -20.02 -2.98
N ALA A 73 -2.31 -19.47 -4.07
CA ALA A 73 -1.00 -19.84 -4.58
C ALA A 73 0.16 -19.25 -3.78
N CYS A 74 -0.09 -18.26 -2.90
CA CYS A 74 0.94 -17.65 -2.08
C CYS A 74 1.29 -18.58 -0.89
N PRO A 75 2.52 -19.11 -0.80
CA PRO A 75 2.86 -20.09 0.25
C PRO A 75 3.09 -19.48 1.64
N TYR A 76 3.11 -18.14 1.75
CA TYR A 76 3.49 -17.42 2.97
C TYR A 76 2.32 -16.62 3.60
N ASP A 77 1.09 -16.82 3.13
CA ASP A 77 -0.10 -16.07 3.59
C ASP A 77 0.06 -14.54 3.53
N THR A 78 0.98 -14.05 2.69
CA THR A 78 1.24 -12.62 2.47
C THR A 78 0.00 -11.94 1.89
N LEU A 79 -0.61 -12.56 0.87
CA LEU A 79 -1.71 -11.98 0.12
C LEU A 79 -3.05 -12.24 0.83
N LYS A 80 -3.91 -11.22 0.84
CA LYS A 80 -5.27 -11.26 1.39
C LYS A 80 -6.23 -10.65 0.39
N LEU A 81 -7.49 -11.09 0.40
CA LEU A 81 -8.54 -10.43 -0.38
C LEU A 81 -9.08 -9.22 0.39
N SER A 82 -9.16 -8.08 -0.29
CA SER A 82 -9.77 -6.89 0.26
C SER A 82 -11.27 -7.10 0.50
N THR A 83 -11.73 -6.61 1.63
CA THR A 83 -13.14 -6.58 1.98
C THR A 83 -13.75 -5.24 1.55
N LEU A 84 -15.08 -5.11 1.65
CA LEU A 84 -15.76 -3.81 1.49
C LEU A 84 -15.29 -2.75 2.49
N MET A 85 -14.60 -3.15 3.56
CA MET A 85 -14.05 -2.26 4.59
C MET A 85 -12.54 -1.99 4.43
N SER A 86 -11.90 -2.61 3.44
CA SER A 86 -10.48 -2.42 3.17
C SER A 86 -10.23 -1.12 2.39
N LYS A 87 -9.00 -0.59 2.47
CA LYS A 87 -8.58 0.62 1.73
C LYS A 87 -8.32 0.36 0.23
N SER A 88 -8.17 -0.89 -0.17
CA SER A 88 -8.02 -1.31 -1.57
C SER A 88 -9.37 -1.59 -2.23
N ALA A 89 -9.42 -1.57 -3.56
CA ALA A 89 -10.61 -1.94 -4.32
C ALA A 89 -11.16 -3.29 -3.85
N SER A 90 -12.45 -3.38 -3.52
CA SER A 90 -13.05 -4.59 -2.90
C SER A 90 -12.84 -5.86 -3.75
N GLY A 91 -12.49 -6.96 -3.08
CA GLY A 91 -12.22 -8.28 -3.66
C GLY A 91 -10.89 -8.41 -4.41
N THR A 92 -10.06 -7.36 -4.48
CA THR A 92 -8.73 -7.47 -5.08
C THR A 92 -7.69 -7.99 -4.07
N PRO A 93 -6.67 -8.74 -4.51
CA PRO A 93 -5.59 -9.15 -3.62
C PRO A 93 -4.72 -7.96 -3.21
N TYR A 94 -4.26 -7.97 -1.96
CA TYR A 94 -3.31 -7.00 -1.41
C TYR A 94 -2.49 -7.64 -0.30
N PHE A 95 -1.40 -7.00 0.11
CA PHE A 95 -0.69 -7.30 1.35
C PHE A 95 -0.33 -6.03 2.10
N THR A 96 -0.05 -6.16 3.39
CA THR A 96 0.46 -5.06 4.21
C THR A 96 1.89 -5.42 4.61
N ALA A 97 2.87 -4.70 4.06
CA ALA A 97 4.28 -4.98 4.27
C ALA A 97 4.67 -5.10 5.75
N ARG A 98 4.10 -4.25 6.61
CA ARG A 98 4.35 -4.28 8.06
C ARG A 98 3.94 -5.60 8.75
N ASP A 99 2.91 -6.27 8.25
CA ASP A 99 2.38 -7.49 8.85
C ASP A 99 3.15 -8.72 8.34
N ILE A 100 3.06 -8.97 7.03
CA ILE A 100 3.73 -10.07 6.32
C ILE A 100 4.16 -9.51 4.96
N PRO A 101 5.47 -9.36 4.69
CA PRO A 101 5.96 -8.84 3.42
C PRO A 101 5.88 -9.89 2.31
N CYS A 102 6.18 -9.47 1.09
CA CYS A 102 6.42 -10.41 0.00
C CYS A 102 7.76 -11.14 0.22
N GLU A 103 7.70 -12.47 0.19
CA GLU A 103 8.87 -13.32 0.37
C GLU A 103 9.72 -13.50 -0.90
N MET A 104 9.39 -12.80 -1.99
CA MET A 104 10.17 -12.79 -3.23
C MET A 104 10.43 -14.20 -3.80
N CYS A 105 9.38 -15.01 -3.95
CA CYS A 105 9.52 -16.37 -4.47
C CYS A 105 10.00 -16.37 -5.94
N ASP A 106 11.07 -17.12 -6.24
CA ASP A 106 11.69 -17.21 -7.57
C ASP A 106 10.71 -17.54 -8.71
N HIS A 107 9.75 -18.45 -8.47
CA HIS A 107 8.78 -18.89 -9.50
C HIS A 107 7.47 -18.09 -9.50
N ILE A 108 7.36 -17.05 -8.67
CA ILE A 108 6.24 -16.10 -8.62
C ILE A 108 4.86 -16.79 -8.74
N PRO A 109 4.52 -17.76 -7.85
CA PRO A 109 3.35 -18.63 -8.03
C PRO A 109 2.02 -17.86 -8.09
N CYS A 110 1.96 -16.68 -7.47
CA CYS A 110 0.80 -15.80 -7.53
C CYS A 110 0.53 -15.24 -8.94
N VAL A 111 1.57 -14.90 -9.70
CA VAL A 111 1.47 -14.46 -11.11
C VAL A 111 1.04 -15.64 -11.98
N VAL A 112 1.70 -16.79 -11.83
CA VAL A 112 1.40 -18.02 -12.59
C VAL A 112 -0.06 -18.47 -12.40
N ALA A 113 -0.59 -18.32 -11.20
CA ALA A 113 -1.98 -18.68 -10.88
C ALA A 113 -3.02 -17.67 -11.39
N CYS A 114 -2.63 -16.49 -11.90
CA CYS A 114 -3.55 -15.46 -12.37
C CYS A 114 -4.06 -15.79 -13.78
N PRO A 115 -5.37 -16.10 -13.97
CA PRO A 115 -5.87 -16.53 -15.28
C PRO A 115 -6.18 -15.36 -16.23
N THR A 116 -6.27 -14.13 -15.74
CA THR A 116 -6.74 -12.98 -16.53
C THR A 116 -5.64 -12.02 -16.96
N GLY A 117 -4.39 -12.24 -16.52
CA GLY A 117 -3.30 -11.29 -16.74
C GLY A 117 -3.41 -10.01 -15.90
N ALA A 118 -4.26 -9.99 -14.86
CA ALA A 118 -4.26 -8.88 -13.89
C ALA A 118 -2.92 -8.76 -13.15
N LEU A 119 -2.24 -9.90 -12.99
CA LEU A 119 -0.82 -9.95 -12.70
C LEU A 119 -0.11 -10.35 -14.01
N ASP A 120 0.85 -9.55 -14.44
CA ASP A 120 1.51 -9.67 -15.73
C ASP A 120 2.33 -10.96 -15.82
N PRO A 121 1.98 -11.90 -16.71
CA PRO A 121 2.72 -13.15 -16.89
C PRO A 121 4.11 -12.95 -17.51
N ALA A 122 4.43 -11.77 -18.06
CA ALA A 122 5.76 -11.44 -18.53
C ALA A 122 6.77 -11.28 -17.38
N LEU A 123 6.29 -11.02 -16.15
CA LEU A 123 7.14 -10.99 -14.97
C LEU A 123 7.64 -12.40 -14.65
N THR A 124 8.85 -12.70 -15.10
CA THR A 124 9.52 -14.01 -14.90
C THR A 124 10.64 -13.97 -13.87
N ASN A 125 11.18 -12.78 -13.60
CA ASN A 125 12.16 -12.52 -12.55
C ASN A 125 11.53 -11.66 -11.46
N ILE A 126 11.58 -12.13 -10.22
CA ILE A 126 10.93 -11.46 -9.07
C ILE A 126 11.61 -10.13 -8.72
N ASP A 127 12.89 -9.97 -9.07
CA ASP A 127 13.65 -8.73 -8.82
C ASP A 127 13.21 -7.58 -9.73
N ASP A 128 12.44 -7.87 -10.78
CA ASP A 128 11.86 -6.88 -11.69
C ASP A 128 10.44 -6.46 -11.28
N ALA A 129 9.90 -7.03 -10.20
CA ALA A 129 8.57 -6.71 -9.73
C ALA A 129 8.46 -5.24 -9.27
N LEU A 130 7.38 -4.55 -9.65
CA LEU A 130 7.09 -3.19 -9.21
C LEU A 130 5.81 -3.15 -8.36
N MET A 131 5.89 -3.69 -7.14
CA MET A 131 4.77 -3.70 -6.18
C MET A 131 4.54 -2.32 -5.55
N GLY A 132 5.63 -1.58 -5.33
CA GLY A 132 5.65 -0.27 -4.70
C GLY A 132 7.08 0.22 -4.51
N THR A 133 7.27 1.24 -3.69
CA THR A 133 8.59 1.77 -3.36
C THR A 133 8.71 2.00 -1.86
N ALA A 134 9.81 1.55 -1.27
CA ALA A 134 10.12 1.85 0.11
C ALA A 134 10.55 3.32 0.23
N VAL A 135 10.00 4.03 1.21
CA VAL A 135 10.31 5.43 1.49
C VAL A 135 10.64 5.54 2.96
N LEU A 136 11.77 6.16 3.28
CA LEU A 136 12.06 6.56 4.64
C LEU A 136 11.23 7.81 4.96
N ILE A 137 10.09 7.60 5.60
CA ILE A 137 9.09 8.65 5.85
C ILE A 137 9.43 9.45 7.11
N ASP A 138 9.97 8.78 8.14
CA ASP A 138 10.23 9.40 9.43
C ASP A 138 11.73 9.52 9.70
N HIS A 139 12.27 10.71 9.43
CA HIS A 139 13.65 11.07 9.73
C HIS A 139 13.87 11.42 11.21
N GLU A 140 12.82 11.70 11.99
CA GLU A 140 12.94 12.11 13.38
C GLU A 140 13.09 10.90 14.30
N THR A 141 12.42 9.79 13.97
CA THR A 141 12.45 8.55 14.77
C THR A 141 13.45 7.52 14.24
N CYS A 142 13.86 7.59 12.97
CA CYS A 142 14.84 6.66 12.41
C CYS A 142 16.16 6.66 13.21
N LEU A 143 16.56 5.48 13.69
CA LEU A 143 17.75 5.32 14.54
C LEU A 143 19.02 5.88 13.88
N ASN A 144 19.18 5.69 12.57
CA ASN A 144 20.33 6.23 11.82
C ASN A 144 20.34 7.75 11.75
N TYR A 145 19.18 8.39 11.62
CA TYR A 145 19.07 9.85 11.66
C TYR A 145 19.37 10.42 13.05
N LEU A 146 19.01 9.68 14.10
CA LEU A 146 19.40 10.00 15.49
C LEU A 146 20.90 9.80 15.76
N GLY A 147 21.62 9.13 14.86
CA GLY A 147 23.05 8.84 14.95
C GLY A 147 23.37 7.55 15.70
N LEU A 148 22.37 6.68 15.90
CA LEU A 148 22.55 5.32 16.37
C LEU A 148 22.87 4.41 15.17
N ARG A 149 23.62 3.34 15.41
CA ARG A 149 23.98 2.38 14.36
C ARG A 149 22.86 1.36 14.17
N CYS A 150 22.14 1.46 13.06
CA CYS A 150 21.15 0.48 12.62
C CYS A 150 21.36 0.18 11.14
N ASP A 151 21.36 -1.08 10.74
CA ASP A 151 21.50 -1.49 9.33
C ASP A 151 20.48 -2.58 8.96
N VAL A 152 19.43 -2.73 9.77
CA VAL A 152 18.43 -3.80 9.62
C VAL A 152 17.67 -3.70 8.29
N CYS A 153 17.16 -2.52 7.92
CA CYS A 153 16.44 -2.37 6.66
C CYS A 153 17.33 -2.58 5.43
N TYR A 154 18.62 -2.26 5.55
CA TYR A 154 19.62 -2.48 4.51
C TYR A 154 19.94 -3.98 4.38
N ARG A 155 20.25 -4.67 5.49
CA ARG A 155 20.64 -6.09 5.48
C ARG A 155 19.52 -7.06 5.10
N VAL A 156 18.26 -6.70 5.40
CA VAL A 156 17.11 -7.54 5.04
C VAL A 156 16.67 -7.35 3.58
N CYS A 157 17.20 -6.33 2.90
CA CYS A 157 16.86 -6.06 1.51
C CYS A 157 17.41 -7.20 0.62
N PRO A 158 16.56 -7.87 -0.19
CA PRO A 158 17.05 -8.88 -1.14
C PRO A 158 17.99 -8.30 -2.19
N LEU A 159 17.76 -7.05 -2.58
CA LEU A 159 18.56 -6.27 -3.53
C LEU A 159 19.44 -5.27 -2.79
N ILE A 160 20.27 -5.78 -1.88
CA ILE A 160 21.22 -4.98 -1.11
C ILE A 160 22.19 -4.25 -2.03
N ASP A 161 22.59 -3.02 -1.68
CA ASP A 161 23.45 -2.13 -2.48
C ASP A 161 22.86 -1.65 -3.83
N GLU A 162 21.74 -2.23 -4.27
CA GLU A 162 21.01 -1.79 -5.46
C GLU A 162 19.74 -1.03 -5.09
N ALA A 163 18.83 -1.66 -4.35
CA ALA A 163 17.56 -1.05 -3.93
C ALA A 163 17.71 -0.19 -2.68
N ILE A 164 18.63 -0.54 -1.76
CA ILE A 164 18.91 0.24 -0.56
C ILE A 164 20.42 0.33 -0.36
N THR A 165 20.94 1.55 -0.24
CA THR A 165 22.33 1.85 0.14
C THR A 165 22.39 2.53 1.51
N LEU A 166 23.57 2.53 2.14
CA LEU A 166 23.85 3.29 3.36
C LEU A 166 24.76 4.49 3.03
N GLU A 167 24.16 5.68 2.97
CA GLU A 167 24.87 6.91 2.67
C GLU A 167 25.46 7.53 3.94
N TYR A 168 26.77 7.79 3.93
CA TYR A 168 27.47 8.35 5.07
C TYR A 168 27.29 9.87 5.12
N GLN A 169 26.66 10.35 6.18
CA GLN A 169 26.52 11.78 6.47
C GLN A 169 27.29 12.18 7.72
N ARG A 170 27.90 13.36 7.71
CA ARG A 170 28.59 13.89 8.89
C ARG A 170 27.59 14.13 10.03
N ASN A 171 27.88 13.58 11.21
CA ASN A 171 27.09 13.89 12.40
C ASN A 171 27.53 15.23 13.00
N ASN A 172 26.77 16.28 12.70
CA ASN A 172 27.05 17.62 13.22
C ASN A 172 26.88 17.75 14.74
N ARG A 173 26.17 16.83 15.40
CA ARG A 173 25.96 16.85 16.87
C ARG A 173 27.19 16.38 17.64
N THR A 174 27.85 15.32 17.18
CA THR A 174 28.97 14.71 17.92
C THR A 174 30.33 14.89 17.23
N GLY A 175 30.36 15.10 15.92
CA GLY A 175 31.59 15.28 15.14
C GLY A 175 32.48 14.04 14.98
N ILE A 176 32.17 12.92 15.64
CA ILE A 176 33.08 11.76 15.79
C ILE A 176 32.58 10.51 15.02
N HIS A 177 31.28 10.39 14.74
CA HIS A 177 30.71 9.25 14.03
C HIS A 177 29.81 9.70 12.88
N ALA A 178 30.00 9.18 11.67
CA ALA A 178 29.07 9.43 10.57
C ALA A 178 27.71 8.77 10.85
N LYS A 179 26.62 9.42 10.45
CA LYS A 179 25.31 8.80 10.32
C LYS A 179 25.30 7.95 9.05
N MET A 180 24.74 6.75 9.12
CA MET A 180 24.57 5.86 7.96
C MET A 180 23.12 5.91 7.52
N ILE A 181 22.79 6.85 6.64
CA ILE A 181 21.40 7.09 6.23
C ILE A 181 20.98 6.05 5.20
N PRO A 182 19.93 5.25 5.46
CA PRO A 182 19.43 4.32 4.46
C PRO A 182 18.75 5.12 3.34
N THR A 183 19.23 4.93 2.11
CA THR A 183 18.73 5.59 0.91
C THR A 183 18.13 4.53 0.00
N VAL A 184 16.87 4.70 -0.37
CA VAL A 184 16.16 3.77 -1.25
C VAL A 184 16.25 4.28 -2.69
N HIS A 185 16.67 3.39 -3.61
CA HIS A 185 16.73 3.68 -5.04
C HIS A 185 15.49 3.11 -5.70
N SER A 186 14.60 4.00 -6.14
CA SER A 186 13.27 3.61 -6.66
C SER A 186 13.32 2.74 -7.93
N GLU A 187 14.43 2.75 -8.67
CA GLU A 187 14.60 1.97 -9.90
C GLU A 187 14.85 0.49 -9.64
N SER A 188 15.48 0.16 -8.52
CA SER A 188 15.76 -1.22 -8.11
C SER A 188 14.82 -1.69 -7.00
N CYS A 189 14.14 -0.78 -6.29
CA CYS A 189 13.23 -1.16 -5.21
C CYS A 189 11.96 -1.83 -5.76
N THR A 190 11.79 -3.12 -5.45
CA THR A 190 10.60 -3.87 -5.89
C THR A 190 9.33 -3.57 -5.08
N GLY A 191 9.48 -2.98 -3.90
CA GLY A 191 8.37 -2.78 -2.96
C GLY A 191 7.97 -4.03 -2.19
N CYS A 192 8.85 -5.03 -2.03
CA CYS A 192 8.55 -6.29 -1.32
C CYS A 192 8.17 -6.11 0.15
N GLY A 193 8.59 -5.03 0.80
CA GLY A 193 8.19 -4.72 2.17
C GLY A 193 9.03 -5.32 3.29
N LYS A 194 10.03 -6.16 2.97
CA LYS A 194 10.92 -6.78 3.99
C LYS A 194 11.59 -5.74 4.90
N CYS A 195 11.96 -4.57 4.36
CA CYS A 195 12.54 -3.48 5.14
C CYS A 195 11.57 -2.82 6.12
N GLU A 196 10.27 -2.72 5.79
CA GLU A 196 9.23 -2.17 6.66
C GLU A 196 8.89 -3.14 7.80
N GLN A 197 8.77 -4.44 7.48
CA GLN A 197 8.53 -5.48 8.47
C GLN A 197 9.68 -5.58 9.46
N ALA A 198 10.93 -5.58 8.97
CA ALA A 198 12.10 -5.72 9.82
C ALA A 198 12.45 -4.47 10.62
N CYS A 199 11.81 -3.32 10.34
CA CYS A 199 12.07 -2.10 11.09
C CYS A 199 11.78 -2.31 12.58
N VAL A 200 12.84 -2.17 13.40
CA VAL A 200 12.84 -2.46 14.85
C VAL A 200 11.99 -1.51 15.68
N LEU A 201 11.50 -0.42 15.09
CA LEU A 201 10.64 0.55 15.75
C LEU A 201 9.20 0.03 15.85
N PRO A 202 8.42 0.38 16.89
CA PRO A 202 7.01 -0.01 16.99
C PRO A 202 6.17 0.46 15.79
N ILE A 203 6.43 1.67 15.31
CA ILE A 203 5.92 2.22 14.05
C ILE A 203 7.12 2.36 13.12
N ALA A 204 7.06 1.70 11.96
CA ALA A 204 8.18 1.68 11.02
C ALA A 204 8.47 3.09 10.48
N ALA A 205 9.74 3.49 10.52
CA ALA A 205 10.21 4.75 9.94
C ALA A 205 10.34 4.68 8.40
N ILE A 206 10.59 3.47 7.88
CA ILE A 206 10.58 3.16 6.46
C ILE A 206 9.30 2.39 6.13
N LYS A 207 8.55 2.84 5.12
CA LYS A 207 7.30 2.20 4.69
C LYS A 207 7.27 2.03 3.19
N VAL A 208 6.65 0.96 2.73
CA VAL A 208 6.34 0.78 1.31
C VAL A 208 5.03 1.46 0.99
N VAL A 209 5.04 2.23 -0.09
CA VAL A 209 3.85 2.88 -0.64
C VAL A 209 3.77 2.59 -2.15
N PRO A 210 2.59 2.72 -2.78
CA PRO A 210 2.48 2.68 -4.23
C PRO A 210 3.48 3.63 -4.89
N THR A 211 4.12 3.19 -5.97
CA THR A 211 5.19 3.94 -6.64
C THR A 211 4.72 5.31 -7.12
N GLU A 212 3.45 5.43 -7.52
CA GLU A 212 2.78 6.68 -7.88
C GLU A 212 2.74 7.71 -6.75
N LEU A 213 2.75 7.26 -5.50
CA LEU A 213 2.77 8.13 -4.31
C LEU A 213 4.20 8.41 -3.84
N ALA A 214 5.14 7.52 -4.13
CA ALA A 214 6.54 7.67 -3.73
C ALA A 214 7.34 8.59 -4.68
N LYS A 215 7.13 8.47 -6.00
CA LYS A 215 7.94 9.15 -7.00
C LYS A 215 7.30 10.45 -7.45
N GLY A 216 8.12 11.51 -7.51
CA GLY A 216 7.80 12.71 -8.29
C GLY A 216 8.20 12.53 -9.75
N GLU A 217 7.64 13.37 -10.62
CA GLU A 217 8.02 13.48 -12.03
C GLU A 217 8.77 14.80 -12.26
N LEU A 218 9.93 14.72 -12.92
CA LEU A 218 10.64 15.93 -13.33
C LEU A 218 9.95 16.50 -14.57
N GLY A 219 9.63 17.80 -14.56
CA GLY A 219 9.08 18.45 -15.74
C GLY A 219 10.01 18.31 -16.94
N HIS A 220 9.46 17.95 -18.11
CA HIS A 220 10.24 17.64 -19.33
C HIS A 220 11.13 18.78 -19.86
N HIS A 221 11.00 19.99 -19.30
CA HIS A 221 11.80 21.16 -19.66
C HIS A 221 13.08 21.33 -18.82
N TYR A 222 13.25 20.57 -17.74
CA TYR A 222 14.46 20.63 -16.92
C TYR A 222 15.57 19.77 -17.51
N LYS A 223 16.72 20.40 -17.79
CA LYS A 223 17.97 19.72 -18.14
C LYS A 223 18.91 19.73 -16.93
N LEU A 224 19.52 18.59 -16.60
CA LEU A 224 20.53 18.55 -15.53
C LEU A 224 21.90 18.89 -16.11
N GLY A 225 22.47 20.03 -15.72
CA GLY A 225 23.69 20.58 -16.32
C GLY A 225 24.93 19.69 -16.22
N TRP A 226 24.96 18.71 -15.31
CA TRP A 226 26.06 17.75 -15.16
C TRP A 226 25.93 16.50 -16.05
N LYS A 227 24.83 16.31 -16.77
CA LYS A 227 24.69 15.26 -17.80
C LYS A 227 24.82 15.77 -19.24
N GLY A 228 25.23 17.02 -19.44
CA GLY A 228 25.39 17.60 -20.78
C GLY A 228 24.06 17.86 -21.48
N ASP A 229 24.02 17.72 -22.82
CA ASP A 229 22.85 18.03 -23.65
C ASP A 229 21.79 16.92 -23.69
N GLU A 230 22.05 15.79 -23.02
CA GLU A 230 21.08 14.73 -22.83
C GLU A 230 19.95 15.23 -21.92
N THR A 231 18.74 15.37 -22.47
CA THR A 231 17.53 15.40 -21.66
C THR A 231 17.52 14.12 -20.87
N ILE A 232 17.60 14.19 -19.55
CA ILE A 232 17.42 13.01 -18.72
C ILE A 232 15.93 12.71 -18.74
N PRO A 233 15.48 11.61 -19.35
CA PRO A 233 14.21 11.08 -18.91
C PRO A 233 14.49 10.63 -17.48
N VAL A 234 13.99 11.38 -16.48
CA VAL A 234 13.73 10.74 -15.19
C VAL A 234 12.68 9.71 -15.57
N PRO A 235 12.99 8.40 -15.58
CA PRO A 235 12.12 7.43 -16.21
C PRO A 235 10.75 7.60 -15.59
N SER A 236 9.80 8.01 -16.42
CA SER A 236 8.41 8.11 -16.02
C SER A 236 8.00 6.74 -15.49
N LEU A 237 7.00 6.70 -14.60
CA LEU A 237 6.48 5.42 -14.11
C LEU A 237 6.10 4.46 -15.25
N LYS A 238 5.77 5.02 -16.42
CA LYS A 238 5.50 4.30 -17.64
C LYS A 238 6.76 3.70 -18.27
N GLU A 239 7.83 4.47 -18.41
CA GLU A 239 9.12 3.99 -18.96
C GLU A 239 9.80 2.95 -18.07
N MET A 240 9.63 3.02 -16.75
CA MET A 240 10.13 1.97 -15.84
C MET A 240 9.38 0.65 -15.98
N ARG A 241 8.12 0.71 -16.43
CA ARG A 241 7.26 -0.45 -16.64
C ARG A 241 7.40 -1.04 -18.05
N GLU A 242 7.83 -0.24 -19.03
CA GLU A 242 7.99 -0.65 -20.43
C GLU A 242 9.41 -1.16 -20.75
N ASN A 243 10.43 -0.81 -19.96
CA ASN A 243 11.84 -1.17 -20.20
C ASN A 243 12.34 -2.41 -19.41
N LYS A 244 11.46 -3.16 -18.76
CA LYS A 244 11.76 -4.42 -18.06
C LYS A 244 10.73 -5.47 -18.44
#